data_AF-A0A6G3S081-F1
#
_entry.id   AF-A0A6G3S081-F1
#
_cell.length_a   1.000
_cell.length_b   1.000
_cell.length_c   1.000
_cell.angle_alpha   90.00
_cell.angle_beta   90.00
_cell.angle_gamma   90.00
#
_symmetry.space_group_name_H-M   'P 1'
#
loop_
_entity.id
_entity.type
_entity.pdbx_description
1 polymer ?
#
loop_
_entity_poly.entity_id
_entity_poly.type
_entity_poly.pdbx_seq_one_letter_code
_entity_poly.pdbx_strand_id
1 'polypeptide(L)'
;MIPRHAVRLTALAAVPAALALATVPAAAHTGHPASASGDSYQVDLTSLNESGAKGTAMLSLDGTRLTVKIEVSGLVPGQPHAQHIHGSTSGHDFHCPDASADKNQDGIVTTAEGIPAYGDINISLTTKGDTSKNSGLAVDRMP
;
A
#
# COMPACT_ATOMS: atom_id res chain seq x y z
N MET A 1 19.32 -22.60 -78.50
CA MET A 1 17.91 -22.98 -78.70
C MET A 1 17.37 -23.43 -77.35
N ILE A 2 16.33 -22.76 -76.82
CA ILE A 2 15.76 -22.95 -75.47
C ILE A 2 15.01 -24.31 -75.43
N PRO A 3 15.04 -25.07 -74.31
CA PRO A 3 13.78 -25.27 -73.60
C PRO A 3 13.87 -25.26 -72.05
N ARG A 4 13.05 -24.36 -71.47
CA ARG A 4 12.04 -24.58 -70.41
C ARG A 4 12.49 -25.30 -69.13
N HIS A 5 12.81 -24.52 -68.10
CA HIS A 5 12.77 -24.99 -66.72
C HIS A 5 11.35 -25.03 -66.19
N ALA A 6 11.04 -26.16 -65.55
CA ALA A 6 9.74 -26.50 -65.00
C ALA A 6 9.44 -25.73 -63.71
N VAL A 7 8.17 -25.39 -63.58
CA VAL A 7 7.52 -24.76 -62.43
C VAL A 7 7.48 -25.71 -61.24
N ARG A 8 7.84 -25.22 -60.05
CA ARG A 8 7.23 -25.68 -58.79
C ARG A 8 6.95 -24.47 -57.90
N LEU A 9 5.66 -24.18 -57.75
CA LEU A 9 5.12 -23.30 -56.70
C LEU A 9 5.30 -23.98 -55.35
N THR A 10 5.93 -23.30 -54.41
CA THR A 10 5.75 -23.55 -52.98
C THR A 10 5.35 -22.23 -52.34
N ALA A 11 4.07 -22.11 -52.01
CA ALA A 11 3.52 -21.02 -51.25
C ALA A 11 4.01 -21.12 -49.80
N LEU A 12 4.76 -20.11 -49.33
CA LEU A 12 4.94 -19.86 -47.90
C LEU A 12 4.10 -18.64 -47.53
N ALA A 13 3.00 -18.91 -46.85
CA ALA A 13 2.21 -17.88 -46.18
C ALA A 13 3.00 -17.38 -44.96
N ALA A 14 3.50 -16.14 -45.03
CA ALA A 14 4.04 -15.44 -43.88
C ALA A 14 2.91 -14.61 -43.23
N VAL A 15 2.41 -15.09 -42.10
CA VAL A 15 1.45 -14.39 -41.26
C VAL A 15 2.18 -13.28 -40.48
N PRO A 16 1.68 -12.03 -40.46
CA PRO A 16 2.29 -10.97 -39.67
C PRO A 16 2.00 -11.16 -38.18
N ALA A 17 3.03 -11.33 -37.36
CA ALA A 17 2.93 -11.28 -35.91
C ALA A 17 2.87 -9.82 -35.45
N ALA A 18 1.66 -9.28 -35.27
CA ALA A 18 1.43 -8.01 -34.60
C ALA A 18 1.68 -8.19 -33.10
N LEU A 19 2.75 -7.55 -32.59
CA LEU A 19 3.06 -7.51 -31.17
C LEU A 19 2.13 -6.46 -30.50
N ALA A 20 1.00 -6.91 -29.96
CA ALA A 20 0.15 -6.08 -29.13
C ALA A 20 0.78 -5.95 -27.73
N LEU A 21 1.23 -4.73 -27.36
CA LEU A 21 1.55 -4.39 -25.98
C LEU A 21 0.26 -4.46 -25.16
N ALA A 22 0.12 -5.51 -24.36
CA ALA A 22 -0.90 -5.56 -23.31
C ALA A 22 -0.47 -4.62 -22.17
N THR A 23 -1.11 -3.45 -22.09
CA THR A 23 -1.02 -2.60 -20.91
C THR A 23 -1.78 -3.28 -19.77
N VAL A 24 -1.06 -3.78 -18.78
CA VAL A 24 -1.62 -4.17 -17.49
C VAL A 24 -2.20 -2.91 -16.82
N PRO A 25 -3.49 -2.87 -16.45
CA PRO A 25 -3.98 -1.79 -15.62
C PRO A 25 -3.35 -1.95 -14.23
N ALA A 26 -2.56 -0.97 -13.81
CA ALA A 26 -2.27 -0.77 -12.40
C ALA A 26 -3.62 -0.63 -11.68
N ALA A 27 -3.84 -1.42 -10.63
CA ALA A 27 -5.01 -1.31 -9.78
C ALA A 27 -4.99 0.05 -9.09
N ALA A 28 -5.58 1.06 -9.73
CA ALA A 28 -5.86 2.33 -9.10
C ALA A 28 -6.96 2.09 -8.06
N HIS A 29 -6.65 2.34 -6.79
CA HIS A 29 -7.65 2.40 -5.74
C HIS A 29 -8.68 3.48 -6.12
N THR A 30 -9.90 3.05 -6.43
CA THR A 30 -11.01 3.94 -6.76
C THR A 30 -11.35 4.79 -5.53
N GLY A 31 -11.14 6.10 -5.63
CA GLY A 31 -11.58 7.05 -4.62
C GLY A 31 -13.09 6.96 -4.40
N HIS A 32 -13.50 6.91 -3.14
CA HIS A 32 -14.92 6.91 -2.76
C HIS A 32 -15.51 8.33 -2.93
N PRO A 33 -16.76 8.47 -3.41
CA PRO A 33 -17.41 9.77 -3.51
C PRO A 33 -17.74 10.31 -2.10
N ALA A 34 -17.31 11.53 -1.81
CA ALA A 34 -17.62 12.22 -0.57
C ALA A 34 -19.08 12.75 -0.62
N SER A 35 -19.90 12.29 0.33
CA SER A 35 -21.26 12.81 0.57
C SER A 35 -21.23 13.67 1.84
N ALA A 36 -21.89 14.81 1.83
CA ALA A 36 -21.83 15.83 2.89
C ALA A 36 -22.50 15.38 4.20
N SER A 37 -21.74 14.68 5.06
CA SER A 37 -22.00 14.44 6.49
C SER A 37 -20.76 13.83 7.15
N GLY A 38 -19.72 14.63 7.42
CA GLY A 38 -18.43 14.15 7.96
C GLY A 38 -17.68 13.23 6.98
N ASP A 39 -16.40 13.51 6.75
CA ASP A 39 -15.64 12.65 5.84
C ASP A 39 -15.33 11.33 6.56
N SER A 40 -15.69 10.21 5.92
CA SER A 40 -15.39 8.87 6.41
C SER A 40 -14.50 8.13 5.42
N TYR A 41 -13.44 7.53 5.92
CA TYR A 41 -12.43 6.82 5.14
C TYR A 41 -12.27 5.41 5.70
N GLN A 42 -12.19 4.42 4.80
CA GLN A 42 -11.81 3.06 5.14
C GLN A 42 -10.42 2.78 4.61
N VAL A 43 -9.59 2.13 5.43
CA VAL A 43 -8.25 1.65 5.08
C VAL A 43 -8.22 0.15 5.34
N ASP A 44 -7.90 -0.63 4.31
CA ASP A 44 -7.65 -2.05 4.45
C ASP A 44 -6.16 -2.28 4.77
N LEU A 45 -5.90 -2.95 5.88
CA LEU A 45 -4.55 -3.24 6.36
C LEU A 45 -4.14 -4.63 5.89
N THR A 46 -3.11 -4.69 5.06
CA THR A 46 -2.51 -5.93 4.59
C THR A 46 -1.19 -6.20 5.30
N SER A 47 -0.82 -7.48 5.33
CA SER A 47 0.41 -7.93 5.99
C SER A 47 1.65 -7.46 5.24
N LEU A 48 2.64 -6.93 5.96
CA LEU A 48 4.03 -6.80 5.51
C LEU A 48 4.90 -7.86 6.21
N ASN A 49 6.02 -8.23 5.58
CA ASN A 49 6.98 -9.23 6.07
C ASN A 49 6.35 -10.57 6.47
N GLU A 50 5.30 -11.00 5.77
CA GLU A 50 4.54 -12.21 6.10
C GLU A 50 4.09 -12.27 7.58
N SER A 51 3.92 -11.11 8.23
CA SER A 51 3.56 -11.01 9.66
C SER A 51 2.22 -11.66 9.99
N GLY A 52 1.33 -11.81 9.00
CA GLY A 52 -0.03 -12.33 9.18
C GLY A 52 -1.01 -11.31 9.77
N ALA A 53 -0.51 -10.14 10.18
CA ALA A 53 -1.29 -9.02 10.66
C ALA A 53 -2.12 -8.42 9.52
N LYS A 54 -3.43 -8.26 9.74
CA LYS A 54 -4.37 -7.72 8.75
C LYS A 54 -5.62 -7.20 9.43
N GLY A 55 -6.35 -6.33 8.75
CA GLY A 55 -7.58 -5.77 9.30
C GLY A 55 -8.14 -4.62 8.48
N THR A 56 -9.00 -3.85 9.12
CA THR A 56 -9.61 -2.65 8.55
C THR A 56 -9.60 -1.54 9.59
N ALA A 57 -9.27 -0.32 9.16
CA ALA A 57 -9.41 0.89 9.93
C ALA A 57 -10.49 1.78 9.30
N MET A 58 -11.42 2.27 10.10
CA MET A 58 -12.41 3.28 9.71
C MET A 58 -12.09 4.58 10.43
N LEU A 59 -11.95 5.65 9.68
CA LEU A 59 -11.67 7.00 10.15
C LEU A 59 -12.87 7.89 9.83
N SER A 60 -13.38 8.62 10.80
CA SER A 60 -14.45 9.60 10.61
C SER A 60 -14.05 10.94 11.21
N LEU A 61 -14.11 12.00 10.41
CA LEU A 61 -13.74 13.36 10.81
C LEU A 61 -14.98 14.23 10.97
N ASP A 62 -15.17 14.76 12.18
CA ASP A 62 -16.19 15.75 12.51
C ASP A 62 -15.51 17.02 13.06
N GLY A 63 -15.41 18.05 12.22
CA GLY A 63 -14.63 19.25 12.51
C GLY A 63 -13.16 18.93 12.77
N THR A 64 -12.73 19.05 14.02
CA THR A 64 -11.36 18.72 14.47
C THR A 64 -11.29 17.42 15.25
N ARG A 65 -12.39 16.67 15.35
CA ARG A 65 -12.45 15.38 16.05
C ARG A 65 -12.34 14.25 15.06
N LEU A 66 -11.23 13.52 15.14
CA LEU A 66 -11.03 12.28 14.40
C LEU A 66 -11.44 11.08 15.28
N THR A 67 -12.39 10.29 14.81
CA THR A 67 -12.73 8.99 15.40
C THR A 67 -12.09 7.89 14.58
N VAL A 68 -11.34 7.00 15.21
CA VAL A 68 -10.67 5.88 14.57
C VAL A 68 -11.16 4.58 15.19
N LYS A 69 -11.64 3.67 14.35
CA LYS A 69 -12.02 2.30 14.73
C LYS A 69 -11.14 1.33 13.96
N ILE A 70 -10.43 0.45 14.66
CA ILE A 70 -9.52 -0.53 14.07
C ILE A 70 -9.97 -1.92 14.48
N GLU A 71 -10.15 -2.80 13.49
CA GLU A 71 -10.41 -4.22 13.69
C GLU A 71 -9.28 -5.00 13.02
N VAL A 72 -8.48 -5.70 13.82
CA VAL A 72 -7.25 -6.37 13.36
C VAL A 72 -7.15 -7.78 13.93
N SER A 73 -6.46 -8.64 13.18
CA SER A 73 -6.17 -10.02 13.56
C SER A 73 -4.74 -10.40 13.14
N GLY A 74 -4.23 -11.52 13.66
CA GLY A 74 -2.87 -11.99 13.35
C GLY A 74 -1.76 -11.25 14.11
N LEU A 75 -2.13 -10.43 15.10
CA LEU A 75 -1.18 -9.77 15.98
C LEU A 75 -0.57 -10.75 16.99
N VAL A 76 0.64 -10.46 17.47
CA VAL A 76 1.27 -11.22 18.56
C VAL A 76 0.43 -11.10 19.84
N PRO A 77 -0.06 -12.22 20.42
CA PRO A 77 -0.93 -12.18 21.60
C PRO A 77 -0.24 -11.61 22.84
N GLY A 78 -0.98 -10.80 23.60
CA GLY A 78 -0.53 -10.27 24.90
C GLY A 78 0.59 -9.23 24.83
N GLN A 79 0.99 -8.80 23.63
CA GLN A 79 1.97 -7.74 23.44
C GLN A 79 1.29 -6.40 23.18
N PRO A 80 1.87 -5.28 23.64
CA PRO A 80 1.39 -3.96 23.28
C PRO A 80 1.64 -3.70 21.78
N HIS A 81 0.69 -3.03 21.13
CA HIS A 81 0.78 -2.62 19.72
C HIS A 81 0.65 -1.11 19.64
N ALA A 82 1.73 -0.44 19.28
CA ALA A 82 1.70 1.00 19.09
C ALA A 82 0.93 1.32 17.80
N GLN A 83 0.03 2.32 17.86
CA GLN A 83 -0.88 2.66 16.76
C GLN A 83 -0.71 4.14 16.37
N HIS A 84 -0.43 4.38 15.10
CA HIS A 84 -0.14 5.70 14.56
C HIS A 84 -0.77 5.90 13.17
N ILE A 85 -0.99 7.16 12.82
CA ILE A 85 -1.11 7.59 11.44
C ILE A 85 0.26 8.15 11.04
N HIS A 86 0.89 7.53 10.05
CA HIS A 86 2.16 7.97 9.47
C HIS A 86 1.93 8.97 8.33
N GLY A 87 2.98 9.71 7.98
CA GLY A 87 3.01 10.65 6.87
C GLY A 87 3.25 12.10 7.32
N SER A 88 2.71 13.05 6.57
CA SER A 88 2.71 14.47 6.95
C SER A 88 1.60 15.23 6.22
N THR A 89 1.29 16.44 6.70
CA THR A 89 0.30 17.34 6.06
C THR A 89 0.89 18.17 4.92
N SER A 90 2.19 18.09 4.68
CA SER A 90 2.93 18.81 3.63
C SER A 90 3.71 17.88 2.71
N GLY A 91 3.35 16.59 2.71
CA GLY A 91 4.16 15.51 2.16
C GLY A 91 3.88 15.19 0.69
N HIS A 92 4.35 14.01 0.31
CA HIS A 92 4.12 13.37 -0.98
C HIS A 92 3.14 12.20 -0.82
N ASP A 93 3.00 11.38 -1.86
CA ASP A 93 2.18 10.17 -1.82
C ASP A 93 2.82 9.08 -0.95
N PHE A 94 2.36 8.97 0.30
CA PHE A 94 2.83 7.98 1.25
C PHE A 94 2.23 6.61 0.94
N HIS A 95 3.07 5.59 0.94
CA HIS A 95 2.69 4.24 0.56
C HIS A 95 3.40 3.19 1.41
N CYS A 96 2.91 1.96 1.36
CA CYS A 96 3.61 0.83 1.98
C CYS A 96 4.94 0.59 1.27
N PRO A 97 6.05 0.36 2.00
CA PRO A 97 7.32 0.00 1.39
C PRO A 97 7.21 -1.36 0.70
N ASP A 98 7.94 -1.52 -0.40
CA ASP A 98 8.15 -2.82 -1.03
C ASP A 98 9.43 -3.51 -0.51
N ALA A 99 9.69 -4.74 -0.98
CA ALA A 99 10.84 -5.52 -0.57
C ALA A 99 12.21 -4.85 -0.89
N SER A 100 12.27 -3.84 -1.76
CA SER A 100 13.49 -3.09 -2.05
C SER A 100 13.88 -2.10 -0.94
N ALA A 101 12.98 -1.88 0.03
CA ALA A 101 13.28 -1.11 1.23
C ALA A 101 14.25 -1.83 2.16
N ASP A 102 14.32 -3.17 2.12
CA ASP A 102 15.30 -3.98 2.87
C ASP A 102 16.72 -3.64 2.38
N LYS A 103 17.44 -2.83 3.18
CA LYS A 103 18.77 -2.31 2.83
C LYS A 103 19.87 -3.23 3.31
N ASN A 104 19.64 -3.95 4.40
CA ASN A 104 20.62 -4.87 4.96
C ASN A 104 20.55 -6.28 4.35
N GLN A 105 19.52 -6.55 3.54
CA GLN A 105 19.26 -7.79 2.82
C GLN A 105 19.05 -9.00 3.74
N ASP A 106 18.45 -8.79 4.91
CA ASP A 106 18.12 -9.85 5.86
C ASP A 106 16.74 -10.51 5.59
N GLY A 107 16.01 -10.01 4.59
CA GLY A 107 14.72 -10.51 4.15
C GLY A 107 13.52 -9.87 4.87
N ILE A 108 13.75 -8.86 5.71
CA ILE A 108 12.70 -8.17 6.47
C ILE A 108 12.83 -6.66 6.27
N VAL A 109 11.73 -5.99 5.94
CA VAL A 109 11.69 -4.52 5.96
C VAL A 109 11.42 -4.06 7.40
N THR A 110 12.41 -3.45 8.04
CA THR A 110 12.24 -2.85 9.36
C THR A 110 11.42 -1.55 9.29
N THR A 111 10.94 -1.08 10.44
CA THR A 111 10.30 0.24 10.53
C THR A 111 11.26 1.34 10.08
N ALA A 112 12.52 1.31 10.53
CA ALA A 112 13.51 2.32 10.12
C ALA A 112 13.71 2.38 8.60
N GLU A 113 13.71 1.22 7.92
CA GLU A 113 13.85 1.12 6.47
C GLU A 113 12.60 1.56 5.70
N GLY A 114 11.42 1.41 6.29
CA GLY A 114 10.15 1.81 5.68
C GLY A 114 9.83 3.31 5.78
N ILE A 115 10.46 4.05 6.70
CA ILE A 115 10.21 5.50 6.93
C ILE A 115 10.25 6.33 5.63
N PRO A 116 11.19 6.14 4.70
CA PRO A 116 11.20 6.90 3.45
C PRO A 116 9.94 6.74 2.59
N ALA A 117 9.21 5.63 2.71
CA ALA A 117 7.99 5.34 1.94
C ALA A 117 6.71 5.77 2.67
N TYR A 118 6.55 5.36 3.93
CA TYR A 118 5.32 5.62 4.69
C TYR A 118 5.36 6.92 5.53
N GLY A 119 6.54 7.51 5.71
CA GLY A 119 6.74 8.75 6.46
C GLY A 119 6.92 8.59 7.97
N ASP A 120 7.13 9.71 8.65
CA ASP A 120 7.28 9.72 10.11
C ASP A 120 5.91 9.58 10.82
N ILE A 121 5.90 9.41 12.14
CA ILE A 121 4.66 9.46 12.92
C ILE A 121 4.09 10.88 12.83
N ASN A 122 2.89 10.99 12.26
CA ASN A 122 2.16 12.26 12.18
C ASN A 122 1.21 12.41 13.39
N ILE A 123 0.46 11.34 13.70
CA ILE A 123 -0.49 11.32 14.82
C ILE A 123 -0.34 9.99 15.57
N SER A 124 -0.03 10.07 16.86
CA SER A 124 -0.13 8.95 17.80
C SER A 124 -1.58 8.80 18.25
N LEU A 125 -2.15 7.59 18.13
CA LEU A 125 -3.56 7.33 18.48
C LEU A 125 -3.78 7.16 19.98
N THR A 126 -3.15 8.00 20.81
CA THR A 126 -3.41 8.00 22.24
C THR A 126 -4.81 8.50 22.55
N THR A 127 -5.50 7.89 23.50
CA THR A 127 -6.86 8.26 23.93
C THR A 127 -6.91 9.41 24.94
N LYS A 128 -5.74 9.84 25.43
CA LYS A 128 -5.57 10.96 26.36
C LYS A 128 -4.18 11.59 26.21
N GLY A 129 -4.11 12.91 26.38
CA GLY A 129 -2.86 13.66 26.36
C GLY A 129 -2.35 13.99 24.96
N ASP A 130 -1.02 14.08 24.82
CA ASP A 130 -0.33 14.43 23.58
C ASP A 130 -0.49 13.36 22.49
N THR A 131 -0.81 13.80 21.27
CA THR A 131 -0.90 12.95 20.07
C THR A 131 0.27 13.14 19.10
N SER A 132 1.30 13.90 19.49
CA SER A 132 2.49 14.09 18.65
C SER A 132 3.34 12.82 18.52
N LYS A 133 4.36 12.86 17.66
CA LYS A 133 5.38 11.82 17.54
C LYS A 133 6.06 11.46 18.87
N ASN A 134 6.18 12.40 19.82
CA ASN A 134 6.80 12.15 21.13
C ASN A 134 6.03 11.09 21.94
N SER A 135 4.75 10.89 21.63
CA SER A 135 3.90 9.87 22.24
C SER A 135 3.86 8.55 21.44
N GLY A 136 4.72 8.38 20.44
CA GLY A 136 4.71 7.20 19.55
C GLY A 136 4.90 5.85 20.25
N LEU A 137 5.49 5.82 21.44
CA LEU A 137 5.66 4.59 22.23
C LEU A 137 4.87 4.60 23.55
N ALA A 138 3.94 5.55 23.72
CA ALA A 138 3.07 5.63 24.89
C ALA A 138 1.92 4.61 24.82
N VAL A 139 2.27 3.32 24.71
CA VAL A 139 1.33 2.21 24.50
C VAL A 139 0.30 2.07 25.62
N ASP A 140 0.61 2.55 26.83
CA ASP A 140 -0.30 2.60 27.98
C ASP A 140 -1.47 3.58 27.80
N ARG A 141 -1.35 4.50 26.83
CA ARG A 141 -2.40 5.47 26.47
C ARG A 141 -3.07 5.16 25.13
N MET A 142 -2.64 4.10 24.43
CA MET A 142 -3.23 3.67 23.17
C MET A 142 -4.39 2.70 23.43
N PRO A 143 -5.33 2.53 22.46
CA PRO A 143 -6.45 1.62 22.57
C PRO A 143 -6.04 0.15 22.78
#